data_AF-A0A484HL22-F1
#
_entry.id   AF-A0A484HL22-F1
#
_cell.length_a   1.000
_cell.length_b   1.000
_cell.length_c   1.000
_cell.angle_alpha   90.00
_cell.angle_beta   90.00
_cell.angle_gamma   90.00
#
_symmetry.space_group_name_H-M   'P 1'
#
loop_
_entity.id
_entity.type
_entity.pdbx_description
1 polymer ?
#
loop_
_entity_poly.entity_id
_entity_poly.type
_entity_poly.pdbx_seq_one_letter_code
_entity_poly.pdbx_strand_id
1 'polypeptide(L)'
;MEITLLIEAMDTSFSIMEKANKKAVGLLDTAVKLTSETRSVEERNIRDILEGAQKSKSVFGNFVATFLILFAFWLVLSGKYDLFHLSLGLVCAAFVAFFSHDLLFANTRVGDMRVIAKRFVMYAVWLLGQIAISNIHVAAAVFSSKKRITPRIVTFKTKLESDISWITLANSITLTPGTITMDIRDGEFMIHALNEKVARDLDAGEMEDRVAHVYMEADHMYVQDVLDVAPIFGELRK
;
A
#
# COMPACT_ATOMS: atom_id res chain seq x y z
N MET A 1 -53.68 -57.75 42.17
CA MET A 1 -52.51 -57.27 42.95
C MET A 1 -51.24 -57.29 42.10
N GLU A 2 -50.94 -58.37 41.37
CA GLU A 2 -49.75 -58.45 40.49
C GLU A 2 -49.74 -57.47 39.31
N ILE A 3 -50.88 -57.26 38.63
CA ILE A 3 -50.95 -56.35 37.46
C ILE A 3 -50.68 -54.89 37.86
N THR A 4 -51.18 -54.45 39.02
CA THR A 4 -50.97 -53.08 39.54
C THR A 4 -49.51 -52.83 39.88
N LEU A 5 -48.84 -53.81 40.51
CA LEU A 5 -47.41 -53.76 40.80
C LEU A 5 -46.56 -53.72 39.53
N LEU A 6 -46.96 -54.45 38.48
CA LEU A 6 -46.26 -54.45 37.20
C LEU A 6 -46.35 -53.09 36.50
N ILE A 7 -47.54 -52.48 36.51
CA ILE A 7 -47.77 -51.14 35.93
C ILE A 7 -46.97 -50.07 36.68
N GLU A 8 -46.97 -50.10 38.02
CA GLU A 8 -46.23 -49.15 38.85
C GLU A 8 -44.71 -49.30 38.69
N ALA A 9 -44.21 -50.54 38.59
CA ALA A 9 -42.81 -50.81 38.30
C ALA A 9 -42.40 -50.34 36.89
N MET A 10 -43.28 -50.50 35.90
CA MET A 10 -43.05 -50.01 34.53
C MET A 10 -43.00 -48.48 34.47
N ASP A 11 -43.93 -47.79 35.13
CA ASP A 11 -43.95 -46.32 35.17
C ASP A 11 -42.72 -45.76 35.90
N THR A 12 -42.33 -46.40 37.00
CA THR A 12 -41.09 -46.05 37.73
C THR A 12 -39.85 -46.25 36.86
N SER A 13 -39.79 -47.37 36.13
CA SER A 13 -38.67 -47.66 35.22
C SER A 13 -38.60 -46.67 34.06
N PHE A 14 -39.75 -46.30 33.48
CA PHE A 14 -39.85 -45.31 32.41
C PHE A 14 -39.42 -43.92 32.90
N SER A 15 -39.89 -43.50 34.08
CA SER A 15 -39.50 -42.24 34.73
C SER A 15 -37.99 -42.17 35.02
N ILE A 16 -37.40 -43.27 35.51
CA ILE A 16 -35.95 -43.37 35.71
C ILE A 16 -35.20 -43.24 34.38
N MET A 17 -35.66 -43.94 33.33
CA MET A 17 -35.03 -43.90 32.01
C MET A 17 -35.13 -42.51 31.38
N GLU A 18 -36.27 -41.82 31.51
CA GLU A 18 -36.43 -40.46 30.99
C GLU A 18 -35.54 -39.45 31.73
N LYS A 19 -35.43 -39.56 33.06
CA LYS A 19 -34.50 -38.74 33.87
C LYS A 19 -33.04 -39.00 33.48
N ALA A 20 -32.67 -40.26 33.27
CA ALA A 20 -31.33 -40.64 32.84
C ALA A 20 -31.01 -40.07 31.45
N ASN A 21 -31.96 -40.15 30.51
CA ASN A 21 -31.80 -39.60 29.17
C ASN A 21 -31.63 -38.07 29.19
N LYS A 22 -32.48 -37.35 29.93
CA LYS A 22 -32.35 -35.88 30.09
C LYS A 22 -31.00 -35.48 30.67
N LYS A 23 -30.49 -36.23 31.65
CA LYS A 23 -29.16 -36.00 32.23
C LYS A 23 -28.04 -36.27 31.22
N ALA A 24 -28.12 -37.34 30.44
CA ALA A 24 -27.14 -37.67 29.41
C ALA A 24 -27.08 -36.59 28.32
N VAL A 25 -28.23 -36.10 27.85
CA VAL A 25 -28.29 -35.00 26.86
C VAL A 25 -27.69 -33.72 27.43
N GLY A 26 -27.96 -33.37 28.69
CA GLY A 26 -27.37 -32.19 29.33
C GLY A 26 -25.84 -32.28 29.47
N LEU A 27 -25.31 -33.47 29.74
CA LEU A 27 -23.86 -33.71 29.79
C LEU A 27 -23.23 -33.60 28.39
N LEU A 28 -23.89 -34.13 27.36
CA LEU A 28 -23.44 -34.01 25.97
C LEU A 28 -23.41 -32.55 25.52
N ASP A 29 -24.46 -31.77 25.81
CA ASP A 29 -24.51 -30.35 25.47
C ASP A 29 -23.39 -29.56 26.17
N THR A 30 -23.15 -29.85 27.46
CA THR A 30 -22.06 -29.24 28.22
C THR A 30 -20.70 -29.62 27.64
N ALA A 31 -20.47 -30.89 27.29
CA ALA A 31 -19.23 -31.35 26.70
C ALA A 31 -18.97 -30.72 25.33
N VAL A 32 -20.01 -30.61 24.49
CA VAL A 32 -19.94 -29.95 23.18
C VAL A 32 -19.64 -28.47 23.34
N LYS A 33 -20.29 -27.78 24.28
CA LYS A 33 -20.05 -26.37 24.58
C LYS A 33 -18.63 -26.11 25.08
N LEU A 34 -18.14 -26.92 26.01
CA LEU A 34 -16.76 -26.80 26.48
C LEU A 34 -15.75 -27.04 25.36
N THR A 35 -16.01 -28.00 24.48
CA THR A 35 -15.14 -28.31 23.33
C THR A 35 -15.16 -27.20 22.28
N SER A 36 -16.31 -26.57 22.03
CA SER A 36 -16.40 -25.45 21.09
C SER A 36 -15.75 -24.18 21.64
N GLU A 37 -15.93 -23.90 22.94
CA GLU A 37 -15.27 -22.79 23.63
C GLU A 37 -13.75 -22.96 23.64
N THR A 38 -13.23 -24.14 24.03
CA THR A 38 -11.78 -24.40 24.03
C THR A 38 -11.18 -24.28 22.64
N ARG A 39 -11.83 -24.86 21.61
CA ARG A 39 -11.40 -24.71 20.22
C ARG A 39 -11.39 -23.24 19.77
N SER A 40 -12.42 -22.47 20.13
CA SER A 40 -12.48 -21.05 19.77
C SER A 40 -11.38 -20.21 20.44
N VAL A 41 -11.02 -20.55 21.68
CA VAL A 41 -9.93 -19.91 22.42
C VAL A 41 -8.57 -20.28 21.81
N GLU A 42 -8.37 -21.53 21.42
CA GLU A 42 -7.16 -22.00 20.76
C GLU A 42 -6.96 -21.34 19.39
N GLU A 43 -8.02 -21.26 18.58
CA GLU A 43 -7.98 -20.56 17.29
C GLU A 43 -7.65 -19.07 17.42
N ARG A 44 -8.16 -18.39 18.47
CA ARG A 44 -7.80 -16.99 18.78
C ARG A 44 -6.34 -16.86 19.18
N ASN A 45 -5.85 -17.69 20.09
CA ASN A 45 -4.45 -17.67 20.51
C ASN A 45 -3.48 -17.91 19.34
N ILE A 46 -3.80 -18.85 18.45
CA ILE A 46 -2.97 -19.11 17.27
C ILE A 46 -2.95 -17.89 16.35
N ARG A 47 -4.10 -17.23 16.11
CA ARG A 47 -4.15 -16.00 15.32
C ARG A 47 -3.33 -14.88 15.95
N ASP A 48 -3.47 -14.65 17.24
CA ASP A 48 -2.71 -13.61 17.96
C ASP A 48 -1.20 -13.87 17.91
N ILE A 49 -0.77 -15.13 18.03
CA ILE A 49 0.64 -15.52 17.89
C ILE A 49 1.12 -15.29 16.45
N LEU A 50 0.34 -15.66 15.44
CA LEU A 50 0.70 -15.47 14.02
C LEU A 50 0.76 -14.00 13.65
N GLU A 51 -0.23 -13.20 14.05
CA GLU A 51 -0.27 -11.76 13.85
C GLU A 51 0.88 -11.06 14.57
N GLY A 52 1.17 -11.44 15.82
CA GLY A 52 2.32 -10.95 16.58
C GLY A 52 3.66 -11.28 15.93
N ALA A 53 3.83 -12.52 15.45
CA ALA A 53 5.02 -12.94 14.72
C ALA A 53 5.17 -12.20 13.38
N GLN A 54 4.07 -11.99 12.65
CA GLN A 54 4.07 -11.26 11.39
C GLN A 54 4.40 -9.78 11.58
N LYS A 55 3.86 -9.13 12.61
CA LYS A 55 4.17 -7.75 12.98
C LYS A 55 5.62 -7.58 13.43
N SER A 56 6.13 -8.50 14.25
CA SER A 56 7.54 -8.49 14.67
C SER A 56 8.48 -8.64 13.47
N LYS A 57 8.15 -9.52 12.53
CA LYS A 57 8.92 -9.71 11.29
C LYS A 57 8.90 -8.47 10.38
N SER A 58 7.77 -7.76 10.27
CA SER A 58 7.68 -6.54 9.47
C SER A 58 8.46 -5.39 10.10
N VAL A 59 8.38 -5.21 11.42
CA VAL A 59 9.13 -4.19 12.16
C VAL A 59 10.64 -4.40 11.99
N PHE A 60 11.11 -5.63 12.18
CA PHE A 60 12.52 -5.97 11.97
C PHE A 60 12.96 -5.75 10.51
N GLY A 61 12.12 -6.14 9.55
CA GLY A 61 12.35 -5.89 8.13
C GLY A 61 12.50 -4.41 7.80
N ASN A 62 11.60 -3.56 8.33
CA ASN A 62 11.61 -2.12 8.14
C ASN A 62 12.85 -1.48 8.74
N PHE A 63 13.26 -1.92 9.93
CA PHE A 63 14.50 -1.47 10.58
C PHE A 63 15.72 -1.82 9.73
N VAL A 64 15.86 -3.07 9.29
CA VAL A 64 17.00 -3.50 8.48
C VAL A 64 17.03 -2.77 7.14
N ALA A 65 15.89 -2.62 6.46
CA ALA A 65 15.80 -1.88 5.21
C ALA A 65 16.20 -0.40 5.38
N THR A 66 15.66 0.26 6.41
CA THR A 66 16.01 1.65 6.74
C THR A 66 17.49 1.80 7.04
N PHE A 67 18.04 0.92 7.87
CA PHE A 67 19.46 0.90 8.21
C PHE A 67 20.34 0.76 6.97
N LEU A 68 20.04 -0.19 6.09
CA LEU A 68 20.82 -0.42 4.87
C LEU A 68 20.77 0.78 3.92
N ILE A 69 19.60 1.42 3.77
CA ILE A 69 19.44 2.62 2.95
C ILE A 69 20.27 3.77 3.53
N LEU A 70 20.15 4.03 4.83
CA LEU A 70 20.89 5.12 5.50
C LEU A 70 22.40 4.87 5.49
N PHE A 71 22.83 3.63 5.71
CA PHE A 71 24.25 3.29 5.70
C PHE A 71 24.83 3.37 4.28
N ALA A 72 24.11 2.89 3.26
CA ALA A 72 24.52 3.07 1.87
C ALA A 72 24.60 4.56 1.49
N PHE A 73 23.62 5.35 1.91
CA PHE A 73 23.63 6.81 1.72
C PHE A 73 24.84 7.47 2.39
N TRP A 74 25.18 7.06 3.62
CA TRP A 74 26.38 7.50 4.32
C TRP A 74 27.66 7.18 3.55
N LEU A 75 27.80 5.96 3.02
CA LEU A 75 29.00 5.56 2.25
C LEU A 75 29.18 6.43 1.00
N VAL A 76 28.09 6.66 0.26
CA VAL A 76 28.10 7.50 -0.94
C VAL A 76 28.47 8.94 -0.61
N LEU A 77 27.93 9.50 0.48
CA LEU A 77 28.18 10.89 0.85
C LEU A 77 29.55 11.10 1.50
N SER A 78 30.00 10.17 2.35
CA SER A 78 31.28 10.26 3.04
C SER A 78 32.46 10.02 2.12
N GLY A 79 32.32 9.13 1.11
CA GLY A 79 33.39 8.75 0.18
C GLY A 79 34.66 8.16 0.82
N LYS A 80 34.61 7.84 2.13
CA LYS A 80 35.74 7.33 2.92
C LYS A 80 35.41 5.94 3.44
N TYR A 81 36.38 5.04 3.28
CA TYR A 81 36.23 3.62 3.57
C TYR A 81 37.21 3.12 4.64
N ASP A 82 37.80 4.02 5.42
CA ASP A 82 38.60 3.63 6.57
C ASP A 82 37.73 3.13 7.73
N LEU A 83 38.33 2.29 8.58
CA LEU A 83 37.61 1.61 9.66
C LEU A 83 36.91 2.58 10.64
N PHE A 84 37.48 3.76 10.84
CA PHE A 84 36.91 4.78 11.71
C PHE A 84 35.62 5.37 11.11
N HIS A 85 35.63 5.79 9.85
CA HIS A 85 34.43 6.35 9.21
C HIS A 85 33.34 5.28 8.98
N LEU A 86 33.72 4.03 8.70
CA LEU A 86 32.77 2.92 8.57
C LEU A 86 32.08 2.58 9.89
N SER A 87 32.83 2.50 10.99
CA SER A 87 32.25 2.23 12.31
C SER A 87 31.34 3.36 12.78
N LEU A 88 31.73 4.61 12.55
CA LEU A 88 30.89 5.77 12.83
C LEU A 88 29.59 5.75 12.03
N GLY A 89 29.67 5.51 10.72
CA GLY A 89 28.51 5.38 9.86
C GLY A 89 27.57 4.25 10.30
N LEU A 90 28.14 3.11 10.72
CA LEU A 90 27.38 1.96 11.21
C LEU A 90 26.56 2.33 12.46
N VAL A 91 27.20 2.96 13.44
CA VAL A 91 26.56 3.37 14.70
C VAL A 91 25.49 4.42 14.44
N CYS A 92 25.80 5.46 13.66
CA CYS A 92 24.86 6.53 13.33
C CYS A 92 23.65 6.01 12.55
N ALA A 93 23.86 5.20 11.51
CA ALA A 93 22.77 4.65 10.71
C ALA A 93 21.87 3.72 11.54
N ALA A 94 22.46 2.90 12.42
CA ALA A 94 21.70 2.02 13.33
C ALA A 94 20.88 2.83 14.32
N PHE A 95 21.47 3.89 14.89
CA PHE A 95 20.78 4.78 15.82
C PHE A 95 19.60 5.48 15.16
N VAL A 96 19.78 6.07 13.98
CA VAL A 96 18.69 6.74 13.26
C VAL A 96 17.61 5.72 12.85
N ALA A 97 17.99 4.57 12.29
CA ALA A 97 17.05 3.52 11.92
C ALA A 97 16.22 3.04 13.11
N PHE A 98 16.79 2.97 14.31
CA PHE A 98 16.06 2.56 15.51
C PHE A 98 14.89 3.49 15.79
N PHE A 99 15.08 4.80 15.64
CA PHE A 99 14.01 5.79 15.84
C PHE A 99 13.09 5.99 14.64
N SER A 100 13.59 5.76 13.41
CA SER A 100 12.87 6.14 12.18
C SER A 100 12.36 4.96 11.34
N HIS A 101 12.51 3.71 11.78
CA HIS A 101 12.13 2.54 10.98
C HIS A 101 10.65 2.52 10.57
N ASP A 102 9.77 3.11 11.38
CA ASP A 102 8.33 3.18 11.08
C ASP A 102 7.97 4.27 10.07
N LEU A 103 8.85 5.24 9.82
CA LEU A 103 8.56 6.39 8.93
C LEU A 103 8.69 6.04 7.44
N LEU A 104 9.70 5.23 7.08
CA LEU A 104 10.00 4.95 5.66
C LEU A 104 9.04 3.96 5.00
N PHE A 105 8.42 3.08 5.79
CA PHE A 105 7.63 1.95 5.28
C PHE A 105 6.23 1.87 5.92
N ALA A 106 5.67 3.01 6.35
CA ALA A 106 4.43 3.09 7.10
C ALA A 106 3.21 2.42 6.41
N ASN A 107 3.26 2.14 5.10
CA ASN A 107 2.14 1.57 4.36
C ASN A 107 2.52 0.62 3.21
N THR A 108 3.76 0.11 3.16
CA THR A 108 4.20 -0.73 2.02
C THR A 108 4.21 -2.21 2.37
N ARG A 109 3.48 -3.02 1.60
CA ARG A 109 3.46 -4.47 1.73
C ARG A 109 4.87 -5.01 1.41
N VAL A 110 5.54 -5.62 2.40
CA VAL A 110 6.96 -6.04 2.34
C VAL A 110 7.29 -6.96 1.15
N GLY A 111 6.28 -7.65 0.58
CA GLY A 111 6.44 -8.52 -0.60
C GLY A 111 6.75 -7.80 -1.91
N ASP A 112 6.27 -6.56 -2.10
CA ASP A 112 6.28 -5.89 -3.41
C ASP A 112 7.46 -4.93 -3.59
N MET A 113 8.23 -4.68 -2.53
CA MET A 113 9.29 -3.65 -2.50
C MET A 113 10.36 -3.85 -3.57
N ARG A 114 10.77 -5.09 -3.85
CA ARG A 114 11.79 -5.37 -4.89
C ARG A 114 11.29 -5.01 -6.30
N VAL A 115 10.01 -5.28 -6.56
CA VAL A 115 9.41 -5.00 -7.86
C VAL A 115 9.20 -3.50 -8.02
N ILE A 116 8.67 -2.83 -6.99
CA ILE A 116 8.52 -1.37 -6.94
C ILE A 116 9.88 -0.70 -7.14
N ALA A 117 10.92 -1.10 -6.41
CA ALA A 117 12.26 -0.53 -6.55
C ALA A 117 12.81 -0.68 -7.98
N LYS A 118 12.67 -1.86 -8.60
CA LYS A 118 13.11 -2.08 -9.99
C LYS A 118 12.34 -1.19 -10.96
N ARG A 119 11.00 -1.14 -10.86
CA ARG A 119 10.16 -0.31 -11.73
C ARG A 119 10.46 1.18 -11.53
N PHE A 120 10.68 1.61 -10.30
CA PHE A 120 11.04 2.97 -9.95
C PHE A 120 12.38 3.38 -10.58
N VAL A 121 13.41 2.52 -10.54
CA VAL A 121 14.69 2.80 -11.20
C VAL A 121 14.52 2.95 -12.72
N MET A 122 13.73 2.08 -13.36
CA MET A 122 13.45 2.20 -14.80
C MET A 122 12.69 3.50 -15.12
N TYR A 123 11.71 3.86 -14.29
CA TYR A 123 10.99 5.11 -14.39
C TYR A 123 11.91 6.33 -14.22
N ALA A 124 12.79 6.31 -13.22
CA ALA A 124 13.74 7.39 -12.95
C ALA A 124 14.68 7.64 -14.14
N VAL A 125 15.19 6.57 -14.78
CA VAL A 125 16.01 6.71 -16.00
C VAL A 125 15.24 7.37 -17.14
N TRP A 126 13.98 6.97 -17.37
CA TRP A 126 13.12 7.61 -18.36
C TRP A 126 12.84 9.07 -18.01
N LEU A 127 12.55 9.37 -16.74
CA LEU A 127 12.27 10.72 -16.26
C LEU A 127 13.49 11.63 -16.43
N LEU A 128 14.71 11.15 -16.14
CA LEU A 128 15.93 11.91 -16.39
C LEU A 128 16.09 12.29 -17.87
N GLY A 129 15.68 11.40 -18.79
CA GLY A 129 15.59 11.72 -20.22
C GLY A 129 14.61 12.84 -20.51
N GLN A 130 13.41 12.79 -19.95
CA GLN A 130 12.40 13.86 -20.09
C GLN A 130 12.88 15.19 -19.52
N ILE A 131 13.53 15.18 -18.36
CA ILE A 131 14.12 16.36 -17.73
C ILE A 131 15.18 16.97 -18.65
N ALA A 132 16.07 16.16 -19.23
CA ALA A 132 17.10 16.63 -20.15
C ALA A 132 16.49 17.28 -21.42
N ILE A 133 15.51 16.63 -22.05
CA ILE A 133 14.82 17.14 -23.24
C ILE A 133 14.11 18.47 -22.94
N SER A 134 13.38 18.51 -21.83
CA SER A 134 12.64 19.70 -21.41
C SER A 134 13.57 20.85 -21.00
N ASN A 135 14.74 20.57 -20.41
CA ASN A 135 15.77 21.58 -20.13
C ASN A 135 16.30 22.20 -21.43
N ILE A 136 16.55 21.40 -22.46
CA ILE A 136 16.98 21.89 -23.78
C ILE A 136 15.88 22.79 -24.39
N HIS A 137 14.62 22.38 -24.30
CA HIS A 137 13.48 23.19 -24.78
C HIS A 137 13.38 24.55 -24.08
N VAL A 138 13.57 24.59 -22.76
CA VAL A 138 13.56 25.82 -21.97
C VAL A 138 14.79 26.67 -22.26
N ALA A 139 15.99 26.09 -22.35
CA ALA A 139 17.20 26.81 -22.74
C ALA A 139 17.03 27.47 -24.13
N ALA A 140 16.51 26.72 -25.12
CA ALA A 140 16.18 27.26 -26.43
C ALA A 140 15.08 28.34 -26.38
N ALA A 141 14.17 28.28 -25.40
CA ALA A 141 13.17 29.31 -25.19
C ALA A 141 13.78 30.62 -24.68
N VAL A 142 14.77 30.57 -23.79
CA VAL A 142 15.48 31.75 -23.26
C VAL A 142 16.21 32.52 -24.37
N PHE A 143 16.87 31.82 -25.29
CA PHE A 143 17.57 32.47 -26.41
C PHE A 143 16.63 33.00 -27.51
N SER A 144 15.35 32.61 -27.50
CA SER A 144 14.40 33.00 -28.54
C SER A 144 13.65 34.27 -28.14
N SER A 145 13.98 35.40 -28.77
CA SER A 145 13.36 36.73 -28.55
C SER A 145 11.83 36.79 -28.80
N LYS A 146 11.18 35.73 -29.30
CA LYS A 146 9.77 35.74 -29.75
C LYS A 146 8.81 34.86 -28.93
N LYS A 147 9.26 34.15 -27.88
CA LYS A 147 8.33 33.29 -27.13
C LYS A 147 7.54 34.09 -26.09
N ARG A 148 6.21 34.15 -26.27
CA ARG A 148 5.28 34.66 -25.25
C ARG A 148 5.16 33.62 -24.13
N ILE A 149 5.74 33.93 -22.99
CA ILE A 149 5.43 33.25 -21.73
C ILE A 149 3.98 33.61 -21.39
N THR A 150 3.11 32.62 -21.33
CA THR A 150 1.69 32.77 -21.02
C THR A 150 1.36 31.84 -19.86
N PRO A 151 1.68 32.24 -18.62
CA PRO A 151 1.49 31.39 -17.47
C PRO A 151 0.02 31.06 -17.28
N ARG A 152 -0.28 29.83 -16.90
CA ARG A 152 -1.65 29.41 -16.58
C ARG A 152 -1.65 28.37 -15.48
N ILE A 153 -2.73 28.35 -14.71
CA ILE A 153 -2.99 27.28 -13.75
C ILE A 153 -3.86 26.25 -14.46
N VAL A 154 -3.46 24.98 -14.34
CA VAL A 154 -4.19 23.82 -14.83
C VAL A 154 -4.52 22.95 -13.65
N THR A 155 -5.76 22.47 -13.61
CA THR A 155 -6.19 21.47 -12.65
C THR A 155 -6.56 20.19 -13.40
N PHE A 156 -6.15 19.05 -12.86
CA PHE A 156 -6.61 17.74 -13.33
C PHE A 156 -6.76 16.79 -12.15
N LYS A 157 -7.60 15.78 -12.32
CA LYS A 157 -7.85 14.74 -11.31
C LYS A 157 -7.06 13.48 -11.67
N THR A 158 -6.22 13.01 -10.76
CA THR A 158 -5.46 11.78 -10.93
C THR A 158 -6.32 10.55 -10.67
N LYS A 159 -5.96 9.44 -11.32
CA LYS A 159 -6.49 8.09 -11.05
C LYS A 159 -5.65 7.32 -10.03
N LEU A 160 -4.50 7.87 -9.62
CA LEU A 160 -3.64 7.29 -8.59
C LEU A 160 -4.35 7.31 -7.23
N GLU A 161 -4.12 6.29 -6.41
CA GLU A 161 -4.77 6.10 -5.12
C GLU A 161 -3.82 6.33 -3.94
N SER A 162 -2.51 6.07 -4.09
CA SER A 162 -1.59 6.17 -2.95
C SER A 162 -0.86 7.52 -2.85
N ASP A 163 -0.62 7.95 -1.61
CA ASP A 163 0.12 9.17 -1.30
C ASP A 163 1.52 9.18 -1.95
N ILE A 164 2.20 8.03 -1.98
CA ILE A 164 3.55 7.93 -2.56
C ILE A 164 3.51 8.09 -4.09
N SER A 165 2.45 7.58 -4.74
CA SER A 165 2.20 7.78 -6.16
C SER A 165 1.91 9.24 -6.46
N TRP A 166 1.08 9.91 -5.64
CA TRP A 166 0.80 11.34 -5.79
C TRP A 166 2.06 12.19 -5.66
N ILE A 167 2.87 11.94 -4.62
CA ILE A 167 4.13 12.66 -4.40
C ILE A 167 5.11 12.43 -5.55
N THR A 168 5.19 11.20 -6.07
CA THR A 168 6.08 10.87 -7.18
C THR A 168 5.65 11.60 -8.45
N LEU A 169 4.36 11.58 -8.79
CA LEU A 169 3.83 12.31 -9.94
C LEU A 169 4.07 13.83 -9.80
N ALA A 170 3.78 14.39 -8.62
CA ALA A 170 3.96 15.81 -8.34
C ALA A 170 5.41 16.28 -8.51
N ASN A 171 6.35 15.49 -8.01
CA ASN A 171 7.78 15.77 -8.14
C ASN A 171 8.25 15.63 -9.58
N SER A 172 7.78 14.62 -10.31
CA SER A 172 8.11 14.43 -11.72
C SER A 172 7.63 15.60 -12.59
N ILE A 173 6.41 16.10 -12.35
CA ILE A 173 5.86 17.29 -13.00
C ILE A 173 6.68 18.54 -12.66
N THR A 174 7.09 18.70 -11.40
CA THR A 174 7.87 19.86 -10.98
C THR A 174 9.29 19.83 -11.55
N LEU A 175 9.87 18.62 -11.68
CA LEU A 175 11.20 18.42 -12.23
C LEU A 175 11.25 18.63 -13.75
N THR A 176 10.12 18.49 -14.47
CA THR A 176 10.07 18.83 -15.89
C THR A 176 9.99 20.36 -16.07
N PRO A 177 11.02 20.98 -16.67
CA PRO A 177 11.09 22.43 -16.84
C PRO A 177 9.86 23.04 -17.51
N GLY A 178 9.26 24.03 -16.85
CA GLY A 178 8.08 24.74 -17.32
C GLY A 178 6.81 24.46 -16.53
N THR A 179 6.87 23.61 -15.50
CA THR A 179 5.74 23.31 -14.60
C THR A 179 6.15 23.31 -13.13
N ILE A 180 5.21 23.67 -12.25
CA ILE A 180 5.35 23.56 -10.79
C ILE A 180 4.02 23.06 -10.22
N THR A 181 4.06 21.98 -9.46
CA THR A 181 2.90 21.52 -8.70
C THR A 181 2.70 22.43 -7.49
N MET A 182 1.55 23.09 -7.39
CA MET A 182 1.23 24.06 -6.34
C MET A 182 0.51 23.44 -5.15
N ASP A 183 -0.42 22.52 -5.41
CA ASP A 183 -1.24 21.88 -4.38
C ASP A 183 -1.76 20.52 -4.89
N ILE A 184 -2.04 19.62 -3.95
CA ILE A 184 -2.67 18.31 -4.19
C ILE A 184 -3.74 18.12 -3.12
N ARG A 185 -5.00 18.01 -3.52
CA ARG A 185 -6.12 17.77 -2.59
C ARG A 185 -7.07 16.74 -3.16
N ASP A 186 -7.32 15.66 -2.41
CA ASP A 186 -8.28 14.62 -2.79
C ASP A 186 -8.07 14.08 -4.22
N GLY A 187 -6.81 13.91 -4.63
CA GLY A 187 -6.43 13.49 -5.98
C GLY A 187 -6.56 14.58 -7.07
N GLU A 188 -6.86 15.82 -6.72
CA GLU A 188 -6.84 16.96 -7.65
C GLU A 188 -5.48 17.67 -7.58
N PHE A 189 -4.79 17.74 -8.72
CA PHE A 189 -3.51 18.40 -8.88
C PHE A 189 -3.71 19.81 -9.41
N MET A 190 -3.16 20.80 -8.72
CA MET A 190 -3.11 22.18 -9.19
C MET A 190 -1.68 22.51 -9.64
N ILE A 191 -1.51 22.80 -10.93
CA ILE A 191 -0.19 22.97 -11.54
C ILE A 191 -0.09 24.33 -12.21
N HIS A 192 1.01 25.02 -11.95
CA HIS A 192 1.41 26.22 -12.66
C HIS A 192 2.24 25.83 -13.89
N ALA A 193 1.74 26.12 -15.10
CA ALA A 193 2.44 25.89 -16.35
C ALA A 193 2.93 27.21 -16.95
N LEU A 194 4.16 27.20 -17.49
CA LEU A 194 4.83 28.35 -18.08
C LEU A 194 4.18 28.80 -19.41
N ASN A 195 3.58 27.87 -20.15
CA ASN A 195 2.86 28.14 -21.39
C ASN A 195 1.81 27.05 -21.69
N GLU A 196 0.97 27.32 -22.68
CA GLU A 196 -0.13 26.44 -23.10
C GLU A 196 0.34 25.09 -23.66
N LYS A 197 1.51 25.04 -24.31
CA LYS A 197 2.05 23.78 -24.85
C LYS A 197 2.39 22.81 -23.72
N VAL A 198 3.10 23.29 -22.70
CA VAL A 198 3.49 22.49 -21.53
C VAL A 198 2.24 22.01 -20.77
N ALA A 199 1.21 22.87 -20.68
CA ALA A 199 -0.06 22.49 -20.09
C ALA A 199 -0.79 21.36 -20.86
N ARG A 200 -0.66 21.28 -22.19
CA ARG A 200 -1.22 20.19 -22.99
C ARG A 200 -0.42 18.90 -22.87
N ASP A 201 0.90 19.00 -22.80
CA ASP A 201 1.78 17.83 -22.68
C ASP A 201 1.54 17.08 -21.35
N LEU A 202 1.09 17.79 -20.31
CA LEU A 202 0.63 17.21 -19.03
C LEU A 202 -0.63 16.34 -19.16
N ASP A 203 -1.54 16.69 -20.06
CA ASP A 203 -2.84 16.02 -20.26
C ASP A 203 -2.70 14.68 -21.00
N ALA A 204 -1.49 14.37 -21.49
CA ALA A 204 -1.22 13.15 -22.25
C ALA A 204 -1.19 11.86 -21.40
N GLY A 205 -1.25 11.96 -20.07
CA GLY A 205 -1.37 10.81 -19.15
C GLY A 205 -0.15 9.89 -19.04
N GLU A 206 0.82 9.94 -19.96
CA GLU A 206 1.96 9.00 -19.99
C GLU A 206 2.75 8.96 -18.66
N MET A 207 2.95 10.12 -18.03
CA MET A 207 3.67 10.20 -16.76
C MET A 207 2.88 9.56 -15.62
N GLU A 208 1.56 9.76 -15.60
CA GLU A 208 0.64 9.16 -14.64
C GLU A 208 0.62 7.63 -14.80
N ASP A 209 0.47 7.13 -16.03
CA ASP A 209 0.46 5.69 -16.34
C ASP A 209 1.74 5.00 -15.88
N ARG A 210 2.90 5.65 -16.10
CA ARG A 210 4.18 5.13 -15.66
C ARG A 210 4.30 5.09 -14.14
N VAL A 211 3.79 6.10 -13.43
CA VAL A 211 3.76 6.12 -11.96
C VAL A 211 2.83 5.02 -11.44
N ALA A 212 1.63 4.87 -12.03
CA ALA A 212 0.70 3.80 -11.70
C ALA A 212 1.35 2.42 -11.90
N HIS A 213 2.13 2.24 -12.96
CA HIS A 213 2.88 1.00 -13.18
C HIS A 213 3.94 0.75 -12.10
N VAL A 214 4.67 1.78 -11.65
CA VAL A 214 5.70 1.64 -10.61
C VAL A 214 5.11 1.12 -9.31
N TYR A 215 3.98 1.69 -8.88
CA TYR A 215 3.34 1.38 -7.61
C TYR A 215 2.28 0.28 -7.70
N MET A 216 2.14 -0.36 -8.87
CA MET A 216 1.15 -1.43 -9.12
C MET A 216 -0.31 -0.97 -9.01
N GLU A 217 -0.56 0.32 -9.18
CA GLU A 217 -1.91 0.90 -9.23
C GLU A 217 -2.52 0.81 -10.63
N ALA A 218 -1.72 0.46 -11.65
CA ALA A 218 -2.17 0.33 -13.04
C ALA A 218 -3.31 -0.70 -13.22
N ASP A 219 -3.32 -1.80 -12.47
CA ASP A 219 -4.35 -2.84 -12.60
C ASP A 219 -5.74 -2.33 -12.16
N HIS A 220 -5.81 -1.45 -11.16
CA HIS A 220 -7.04 -0.80 -10.72
C HIS A 220 -7.54 0.22 -11.77
N MET A 221 -6.61 0.91 -12.41
CA MET A 221 -6.90 1.92 -13.41
C MET A 221 -7.51 1.32 -14.70
N TYR A 222 -7.04 0.16 -15.17
CA TYR A 222 -7.65 -0.52 -16.32
C TYR A 222 -9.08 -1.01 -16.04
N VAL A 223 -9.37 -1.44 -14.82
CA VAL A 223 -10.74 -1.81 -14.41
C VAL A 223 -11.62 -0.57 -14.38
N GLN A 224 -11.13 0.54 -13.82
CA GLN A 224 -11.87 1.79 -13.75
C GLN A 224 -12.16 2.36 -15.14
N ASP A 225 -11.17 2.36 -16.03
CA ASP A 225 -11.36 2.81 -17.42
C ASP A 225 -12.44 1.98 -18.10
N VAL A 226 -12.40 0.64 -17.99
CA VAL A 226 -13.45 -0.23 -18.56
C VAL A 226 -14.82 0.06 -17.95
N LEU A 227 -14.89 0.32 -16.64
CA LEU A 227 -16.14 0.66 -15.95
C LEU A 227 -16.70 2.03 -16.38
N ASP A 228 -15.83 3.00 -16.67
CA ASP A 228 -16.23 4.33 -17.13
C ASP A 228 -16.73 4.33 -18.58
N VAL A 229 -16.17 3.47 -19.45
CA VAL A 229 -16.65 3.31 -20.84
C VAL A 229 -17.83 2.34 -20.96
N ALA A 230 -18.02 1.41 -20.02
CA ALA A 230 -19.09 0.41 -20.09
C ALA A 230 -20.51 1.01 -20.26
N PRO A 231 -20.89 2.14 -19.62
CA PRO A 231 -22.15 2.83 -19.87
C PRO A 231 -22.29 3.32 -21.33
N ILE A 232 -21.21 3.85 -21.90
CA ILE A 232 -21.17 4.39 -23.27
C ILE A 232 -21.40 3.26 -24.29
N PHE A 233 -20.77 2.11 -24.08
CA PHE A 233 -21.00 0.92 -24.91
C PHE A 233 -22.41 0.35 -24.74
N GLY A 234 -23.03 0.52 -23.56
CA GLY A 234 -24.43 0.16 -23.32
C GLY A 234 -25.41 1.02 -24.11
N GLU A 235 -25.11 2.31 -24.30
CA GLU A 235 -25.90 3.23 -25.12
C GLU A 235 -25.71 3.02 -26.62
N LEU A 236 -24.49 2.72 -27.08
CA LEU A 236 -24.18 2.43 -28.48
C LEU A 236 -24.71 1.06 -28.97
N ARG A 237 -25.19 0.21 -28.06
CA ARG A 237 -25.75 -1.11 -28.37
C ARG A 237 -27.27 -1.10 -28.59
N LYS A 238 -27.92 0.05 -28.47
CA LYS A 238 -29.34 0.26 -28.85
C LYS A 238 -29.44 0.92 -30.22
#